data_AF-A0A1V9QU72-F1
#
_entry.id   AF-A0A1V9QU72-F1
#
_cell.length_a   1.000
_cell.length_b   1.000
_cell.length_c   1.000
_cell.angle_alpha   90.00
_cell.angle_beta   90.00
_cell.angle_gamma   90.00
#
_symmetry.space_group_name_H-M   'P 1'
#
loop_
_entity.id
_entity.type
_entity.pdbx_description
1 polymer ?
#
loop_
_entity_poly.entity_id
_entity_poly.type
_entity_poly.pdbx_seq_one_letter_code
_entity_poly.pdbx_strand_id
1 'polypeptide(L)' 'MIYEDVELMKLTKELTVVHKEYEKKFGKGSLNRRIWHNDPVHPNVEDIKWDIEEINNAIKTGKKLPTLSPENWKRIIF' A
#
# COMPACT_ATOMS: atom_id res chain seq x y z
N MET A 1 -20.18 13.77 3.66
CA MET A 1 -20.32 12.91 2.47
C MET A 1 -19.48 13.41 1.30
N ILE A 2 -19.80 14.51 0.62
CA ILE A 2 -19.10 14.88 -0.63
C ILE A 2 -17.58 15.11 -0.45
N TYR A 3 -17.14 15.68 0.67
CA TYR A 3 -15.72 16.01 0.89
C TYR A 3 -14.85 14.77 1.13
N GLU A 4 -15.35 13.83 1.93
CA GLU A 4 -14.65 12.63 2.34
C GLU A 4 -14.48 11.65 1.16
N ASP A 5 -15.52 11.52 0.31
CA ASP A 5 -15.45 10.72 -0.91
C ASP A 5 -14.42 11.27 -1.91
N VAL A 6 -14.31 12.60 -2.02
CA VAL A 6 -13.33 13.27 -2.90
C VAL A 6 -11.91 13.10 -2.38
N GLU A 7 -11.70 13.22 -1.07
CA GLU A 7 -10.40 12.98 -0.44
C GLU A 7 -9.97 11.51 -0.63
N LEU A 8 -10.88 10.57 -0.36
CA LEU A 8 -10.63 9.14 -0.54
C LEU A 8 -10.25 8.80 -1.98
N MET A 9 -10.94 9.39 -2.97
CA MET A 9 -10.62 9.20 -4.38
C MET A 9 -9.22 9.73 -4.74
N LYS A 10 -8.82 10.89 -4.19
CA LYS A 10 -7.48 11.45 -4.42
C LYS A 10 -6.40 10.55 -3.81
N LEU A 11 -6.59 10.12 -2.57
CA LEU A 11 -5.63 9.27 -1.87
C LEU A 11 -5.50 7.89 -2.53
N THR A 12 -6.59 7.30 -3.02
CA THR A 12 -6.54 6.02 -3.75
C THR A 12 -5.72 6.13 -5.05
N LYS A 13 -5.85 7.26 -5.76
CA LYS A 13 -5.04 7.55 -6.95
C LYS A 13 -3.57 7.74 -6.59
N GLU A 14 -3.28 8.47 -5.51
CA GLU A 14 -1.92 8.67 -5.01
C GLU A 14 -1.28 7.33 -4.59
N LEU A 15 -1.99 6.50 -3.82
CA LEU A 15 -1.56 5.15 -3.44
C LEU A 15 -1.18 4.33 -4.67
N THR A 16 -2.00 4.38 -5.73
CA THR A 16 -1.71 3.70 -7.00
C THR A 16 -0.41 4.19 -7.66
N VAL A 17 -0.14 5.50 -7.60
CA VAL A 17 1.09 6.08 -8.17
C VAL A 17 2.32 5.64 -7.36
N VAL A 18 2.28 5.75 -6.03
CA VAL A 18 3.42 5.37 -5.19
C VAL A 18 3.69 3.86 -5.23
N HIS A 19 2.66 3.02 -5.40
CA HIS A 19 2.83 1.59 -5.67
C HIS A 19 3.66 1.34 -6.93
N LYS A 20 3.36 2.05 -8.02
CA LYS A 20 4.10 1.91 -9.28
C LYS A 20 5.55 2.36 -9.15
N GLU A 21 5.79 3.49 -8.48
CA GLU A 21 7.17 3.96 -8.25
C GLU A 21 7.96 3.03 -7.34
N TYR A 22 7.32 2.45 -6.33
CA TYR A 22 7.92 1.42 -5.49
C TYR A 22 8.31 0.18 -6.31
N GLU A 23 7.41 -0.36 -7.11
CA GLU A 23 7.70 -1.52 -7.97
C GLU A 23 8.78 -1.22 -9.00
N LYS A 24 8.82 0.00 -9.54
CA LYS A 24 9.89 0.44 -10.43
C LYS A 24 11.26 0.41 -9.74
N LYS A 25 11.32 0.78 -8.46
CA LYS A 25 12.58 0.77 -7.67
C LYS A 25 12.99 -0.62 -7.20
N PHE A 26 12.04 -1.45 -6.77
CA PHE A 26 12.30 -2.68 -6.04
C PHE A 26 11.97 -3.98 -6.79
N GLY A 27 11.38 -3.86 -7.98
CA GLY A 27 10.94 -4.95 -8.85
C GLY A 27 9.42 -5.11 -8.85
N LYS A 28 8.87 -5.50 -10.01
CA LYS A 28 7.45 -5.82 -10.17
C LYS A 28 7.03 -6.95 -9.22
N GLY A 29 5.90 -6.81 -8.54
CA GLY A 29 5.38 -7.77 -7.57
C GLY A 29 6.06 -7.73 -6.21
N SER A 30 6.92 -6.73 -5.95
CA SER A 30 7.61 -6.58 -4.66
C SER A 30 6.68 -6.25 -3.48
N LEU A 31 5.41 -5.96 -3.76
CA LEU A 31 4.36 -5.68 -2.77
C LEU A 31 3.30 -6.79 -2.65
N ASN A 32 3.34 -7.86 -3.47
CA ASN A 32 2.26 -8.86 -3.60
C ASN A 32 1.89 -9.63 -2.32
N ARG A 33 2.75 -9.59 -1.29
CA ARG A 33 2.54 -10.30 -0.01
C ARG A 33 2.67 -9.36 1.18
N ARG A 34 2.46 -8.06 0.97
CA ARG A 34 2.38 -7.08 2.05
C ARG A 34 0.98 -7.10 2.65
N ILE A 35 0.91 -7.00 3.97
CA ILE A 35 -0.34 -6.72 4.69
C ILE A 35 -0.46 -5.19 4.76
N TRP A 36 -1.58 -4.66 4.28
CA TRP A 36 -1.87 -3.23 4.18
C TRP A 36 -2.66 -2.76 5.39
N HIS A 37 -2.53 -1.48 5.74
CA HIS A 37 -3.38 -0.86 6.75
C HIS A 37 -4.79 -0.64 6.21
N ASN A 38 -4.90 -0.20 4.95
CA ASN A 38 -6.18 0.09 4.34
C ASN A 38 -7.02 -1.18 4.06
N ASP A 39 -8.20 -1.26 4.70
CA ASP A 39 -9.23 -2.25 4.41
C ASP A 39 -9.90 -1.94 3.05
N PRO A 40 -9.82 -2.83 2.05
CA PRO A 40 -10.45 -2.60 0.75
C PRO A 40 -11.99 -2.59 0.79
N VAL A 41 -12.61 -3.17 1.83
CA VAL A 41 -14.07 -3.20 2.02
C VAL A 41 -14.56 -1.93 2.73
N HIS A 42 -13.79 -1.47 3.72
CA HIS A 42 -14.09 -0.28 4.51
C HIS A 42 -12.91 0.71 4.51
N PRO A 43 -12.62 1.35 3.37
CA PRO A 43 -11.43 2.16 3.22
C PRO A 43 -11.49 3.42 4.11
N ASN A 44 -10.39 3.70 4.78
CA ASN A 44 -10.24 4.84 5.68
C ASN A 44 -9.12 5.77 5.19
N VAL A 45 -9.38 7.08 5.27
CA VAL A 45 -8.45 8.13 4.84
C VAL A 45 -7.09 8.03 5.54
N GLU A 46 -7.08 7.80 6.85
CA GLU A 46 -5.85 7.77 7.66
C GLU A 46 -5.03 6.50 7.37
N ASP A 47 -5.68 5.36 7.20
CA ASP A 47 -4.99 4.11 6.84
C ASP A 47 -4.31 4.21 5.46
N ILE A 48 -4.97 4.83 4.48
CA ILE A 48 -4.38 5.06 3.15
C ILE A 48 -3.20 6.04 3.24
N LYS A 49 -3.31 7.11 4.05
CA LYS A 49 -2.19 8.05 4.26
C LYS A 49 -0.99 7.34 4.86
N TRP A 50 -1.19 6.46 5.84
CA TRP A 50 -0.13 5.67 6.45
C TRP A 50 0.55 4.74 5.44
N ASP A 51 -0.24 4.02 4.63
CA ASP A 51 0.30 3.16 3.58
C ASP A 51 1.14 3.96 2.56
N ILE A 52 0.68 5.15 2.15
CA ILE A 52 1.43 6.06 1.27
C ILE A 52 2.75 6.51 1.93
N GLU A 53 2.70 6.90 3.20
CA GLU A 53 3.88 7.36 3.94
C GLU A 53 4.95 6.25 4.04
N GLU A 54 4.56 5.04 4.41
CA GLU A 54 5.47 3.90 4.51
C GLU A 54 6.12 3.56 3.17
N ILE A 55 5.36 3.55 2.08
CA ILE A 55 5.89 3.35 0.73
C ILE A 55 6.91 4.42 0.38
N ASN A 56 6.56 5.69 0.58
CA ASN A 56 7.46 6.80 0.29
C ASN A 56 8.74 6.75 1.13
N ASN A 57 8.63 6.38 2.41
CA ASN A 57 9.79 6.19 3.28
C ASN A 57 10.68 5.04 2.82
N ALA A 58 10.10 3.93 2.38
CA ALA A 58 10.84 2.82 1.81
C ALA A 58 11.54 3.19 0.50
N ILE A 59 10.86 3.92 -0.39
CA ILE A 59 11.46 4.49 -1.61
C ILE A 59 12.61 5.42 -1.24
N LYS A 60 12.42 6.36 -0.32
CA LYS A 60 13.43 7.35 0.08
C LYS A 60 14.66 6.70 0.69
N THR A 61 14.47 5.74 1.60
CA THR A 61 15.57 5.06 2.31
C THR A 61 16.22 3.94 1.50
N GLY A 62 15.57 3.46 0.44
CA GLY A 62 16.01 2.29 -0.31
C GLY A 62 15.83 0.97 0.45
N LYS A 63 15.11 0.97 1.57
CA LYS A 63 14.82 -0.25 2.35
C LYS A 63 13.47 -0.80 1.92
N LYS A 64 13.43 -2.06 1.47
CA LYS A 64 12.17 -2.73 1.11
C LYS A 64 11.24 -2.84 2.31
N LEU A 65 9.95 -2.63 2.07
CA LEU A 65 8.90 -2.94 3.02
C LEU A 65 8.86 -4.45 3.31
N PRO A 66 8.51 -4.83 4.56
CA PRO A 66 8.36 -6.23 4.92
C PRO A 66 7.22 -6.86 4.10
N THR A 67 7.44 -8.10 3.66
CA THR A 67 6.43 -8.92 3.01
C THR A 67 6.43 -10.29 3.65
N LEU A 68 5.28 -10.95 3.62
CA LEU A 68 5.16 -12.29 4.14
C LEU A 68 5.87 -13.30 3.24
N SER A 69 6.41 -14.34 3.88
CA SER A 69 6.89 -15.52 3.17
C SER A 69 5.73 -16.18 2.42
N PRO A 70 6.00 -16.91 1.31
CA PRO A 70 4.97 -17.65 0.60
C PRO A 70 4.17 -18.60 1.51
N GLU A 71 4.82 -19.22 2.49
CA GLU A 71 4.18 -20.13 3.44
C GLU A 71 3.22 -19.41 4.40
N ASN A 72 3.63 -18.25 4.93
CA ASN A 72 2.76 -17.46 5.80
C ASN A 72 1.60 -16.86 5.01
N TRP A 73 1.83 -16.45 3.76
CA TRP A 73 0.78 -15.91 2.89
C TRP A 73 -0.34 -16.93 2.64
N LYS A 74 0.01 -18.19 2.35
CA LYS A 74 -0.96 -19.29 2.17
C LYS A 74 -1.84 -19.55 3.40
N ARG A 75 -1.42 -19.14 4.60
CA ARG A 75 -2.22 -19.31 5.83
C ARG A 75 -3.23 -18.17 6.06
N ILE A 76 -3.10 -17.07 5.31
CA ILE A 76 -3.93 -15.87 5.46
C ILE A 76 -4.98 -15.79 4.34
N ILE A 77 -4.65 -16.26 3.14
CA ILE A 77 -5.63 -16.39 2.07
C ILE A 77 -6.48 -17.65 2.34
N PHE A 78 -7.78 -17.47 2.52
CA PHE A 78 -8.76 -18.54 2.68
C PHE A 78 -8.97 -19.35 1.39
#